data_AF-A0A1F2UBN4-F1
#
_entry.id   AF-A0A1F2UBN4-F1
#
_cell.length_a   1.000
_cell.length_b   1.000
_cell.length_c   1.000
_cell.angle_alpha   90.00
_cell.angle_beta   90.00
_cell.angle_gamma   90.00
#
_symmetry.space_group_name_H-M   'P 1'
#
loop_
_entity.id
_entity.type
_entity.pdbx_description
1 polymer ?
#
loop_
_entity_poly.entity_id
_entity_poly.type
_entity_poly.pdbx_seq_one_letter_code
_entity_poly.pdbx_strand_id
1 'polypeptide(L)' 'MVRTQISLSEEEYKAAKHEAGRLGISLAELLRRSLRTILPADASRPWMRYAGMIETGDPNASRTIDDVVYGQKD' A
#
# COMPACT_ATOMS: atom_id res chain seq x y z
N MET A 1 14.38 3.36 6.65
CA MET A 1 14.43 4.05 5.34
C MET A 1 15.82 3.85 4.75
N VAL A 2 15.94 3.40 3.50
CA VAL A 2 17.24 3.28 2.81
C VAL A 2 17.46 4.56 2.00
N ARG A 3 18.68 5.13 2.05
CA ARG A 3 19.04 6.32 1.26
C ARG A 3 19.48 5.87 -0.14
N THR A 4 18.88 6.47 -1.16
CA THR A 4 19.20 6.20 -2.57
C THR A 4 19.39 7.52 -3.31
N GLN A 5 20.40 7.60 -4.17
CA GLN A 5 20.57 8.71 -5.11
C GLN A 5 20.06 8.28 -6.48
N ILE A 6 19.27 9.15 -7.11
CA ILE A 6 18.66 8.91 -8.41
C ILE A 6 18.95 10.13 -9.26
N SER A 7 19.48 9.92 -10.46
CA SER A 7 19.67 10.98 -11.43
C SER A 7 18.37 11.23 -12.20
N LEU A 8 18.03 12.50 -12.38
CA LEU A 8 16.91 12.95 -13.19
C LEU A 8 17.46 13.96 -14.18
N SER A 9 16.85 14.06 -15.36
CA SER A 9 17.06 15.23 -16.20
C SER A 9 16.59 16.50 -15.47
N GLU A 10 17.14 17.65 -15.85
CA GLU A 10 16.76 18.91 -15.22
C GLU A 10 15.26 19.22 -15.43
N GLU A 11 14.72 18.86 -16.59
CA GLU A 11 13.31 19.01 -16.93
C GLU A 11 12.42 18.13 -16.03
N GLU A 12 12.75 16.86 -15.88
CA GLU A 12 12.03 15.93 -14.99
C GLU A 12 12.08 16.40 -13.54
N TYR A 13 13.23 16.87 -13.07
CA TYR A 13 13.38 17.38 -11.72
C TYR A 13 12.50 18.61 -11.48
N LYS A 14 12.47 19.56 -12.41
CA LYS A 14 11.62 20.77 -12.34
C LYS A 14 10.14 20.41 -12.36
N ALA A 15 9.73 19.53 -13.28
CA ALA A 15 8.34 19.07 -13.39
C ALA A 15 7.88 18.36 -12.10
N ALA A 16 8.71 17.45 -11.57
CA ALA A 16 8.42 16.74 -10.33
C ALA A 16 8.35 17.68 -9.12
N LYS A 17 9.22 18.69 -9.04
CA LYS A 17 9.16 19.72 -8.00
C LYS A 17 7.88 20.55 -8.06
N HIS A 18 7.47 20.95 -9.25
CA HIS A 18 6.22 21.69 -9.46
C HIS A 18 5.01 20.86 -9.03
N GLU A 19 4.95 19.59 -9.46
CA GLU A 19 3.84 18.69 -9.11
C GLU A 19 3.80 18.38 -7.60
N ALA A 20 4.95 18.14 -6.98
CA ALA A 20 5.04 17.98 -5.53
C ALA A 20 4.51 19.22 -4.78
N GLY A 21 4.86 20.42 -5.27
CA GLY A 21 4.36 21.69 -4.76
C GLY A 21 2.84 21.83 -4.90
N ARG A 22 2.29 21.51 -6.08
CA ARG A 22 0.84 21.51 -6.35
C ARG A 22 0.06 20.60 -5.40
N LEU A 23 0.66 19.46 -5.04
CA LEU A 23 0.09 18.48 -4.13
C LEU A 23 0.36 18.78 -2.64
N GLY A 24 1.17 19.79 -2.32
CA GLY A 24 1.55 20.12 -0.95
C GLY A 24 2.42 19.05 -0.27
N ILE A 25 3.17 18.26 -1.04
CA ILE A 25 4.03 17.18 -0.53
C ILE A 25 5.50 17.40 -0.90
N SER A 26 6.39 16.67 -0.24
CA SER A 26 7.82 16.68 -0.62
C SER A 26 8.07 15.93 -1.93
N LEU A 27 9.15 16.29 -2.64
CA LEU A 27 9.59 15.55 -3.84
C LEU A 27 9.83 14.06 -3.55
N ALA A 28 10.42 13.75 -2.38
CA ALA A 28 10.65 12.37 -1.98
C ALA A 28 9.33 11.60 -1.80
N GLU A 29 8.29 12.27 -1.31
CA GLU A 29 6.97 11.65 -1.15
C GLU A 29 6.26 11.43 -2.48
N LEU A 30 6.39 12.37 -3.42
CA LEU A 30 5.93 12.18 -4.79
C LEU A 30 6.56 10.92 -5.41
N LEU A 31 7.90 10.78 -5.33
CA LEU A 31 8.61 9.62 -5.85
C LEU A 31 8.18 8.30 -5.16
N ARG A 32 7.94 8.31 -3.85
CA ARG A 32 7.43 7.13 -3.13
C ARG A 32 6.05 6.71 -3.63
N ARG A 33 5.13 7.66 -3.85
CA ARG A 33 3.80 7.37 -4.36
C ARG A 33 3.85 6.80 -5.77
N SER A 34 4.67 7.37 -6.64
CA SER A 34 4.88 6.85 -8.00
C SER A 34 5.46 5.44 -8.01
N LEU A 35 6.38 5.11 -7.10
CA LEU A 35 6.87 3.73 -6.97
C LEU A 35 5.76 2.78 -6.49
N ARG A 36 4.90 3.23 -5.58
CA ARG A 36 3.79 2.42 -5.03
C ARG A 36 2.73 2.03 -6.07
N THR A 37 2.58 2.81 -7.15
CA THR A 37 1.64 2.47 -8.23
C THR A 37 2.18 1.41 -9.19
N ILE A 38 3.50 1.23 -9.22
CA ILE A 38 4.19 0.27 -10.10
C ILE A 38 4.51 -1.02 -9.34
N LEU A 39 4.91 -0.90 -8.08
CA LEU A 39 5.25 -2.05 -7.24
C LEU A 39 3.98 -2.80 -6.82
N PRO A 40 3.98 -4.14 -6.87
CA PRO A 40 2.85 -4.92 -6.40
C PRO A 40 2.57 -4.59 -4.94
N ALA A 41 1.29 -4.48 -4.59
CA ALA A 41 0.90 -4.36 -3.20
C ALA A 41 1.45 -5.55 -2.42
N ASP A 42 2.07 -5.26 -1.28
CA ASP A 42 2.63 -6.27 -0.39
C ASP A 42 1.53 -7.25 0.03
N ALA A 43 1.53 -8.45 -0.57
CA ALA A 43 0.54 -9.49 -0.32
C ALA A 43 0.58 -10.00 1.13
N SER A 44 1.67 -9.74 1.86
CA SER A 44 1.78 -10.06 3.29
C SER A 44 1.04 -9.07 4.19
N ARG A 45 0.64 -7.90 3.66
CA ARG A 45 -0.21 -6.96 4.39
C ARG A 45 -1.67 -7.33 4.12
N PRO A 46 -2.41 -7.84 5.12
CA PRO A 46 -3.81 -8.20 4.93
C PRO A 46 -4.62 -6.92 4.75
N TRP A 47 -4.84 -6.54 3.49
CA TRP A 47 -5.73 -5.47 3.07
C TRP A 47 -7.12 -5.57 3.75
N MET A 48 -7.55 -6.80 4.07
CA MET A 48 -8.77 -7.10 4.82
C MET A 48 -8.84 -6.45 6.22
N ARG A 49 -7.69 -6.30 6.91
CA ARG A 49 -7.62 -5.60 8.21
C ARG A 49 -7.82 -4.09 8.07
N TYR A 50 -7.34 -3.51 6.97
CA TYR A 50 -7.45 -2.07 6.72
C TYR A 50 -8.79 -1.68 6.08
N ALA A 51 -9.50 -2.62 5.46
CA ALA A 51 -10.86 -2.42 4.93
C ALA A 51 -11.96 -2.56 6.00
N GLY A 52 -11.63 -2.80 7.27
CA GLY A 52 -12.59 -2.98 8.36
C GLY A 52 -13.44 -4.26 8.24
N MET A 53 -13.09 -5.16 7.32
CA MET A 53 -13.88 -6.37 7.01
C MET A 53 -13.56 -7.54 7.93
N ILE A 54 -12.32 -7.65 8.45
CA ILE A 54 -11.90 -8.73 9.35
C ILE A 54 -10.96 -8.15 10.42
N GLU A 55 -11.30 -8.36 11.70
CA GLU A 55 -10.58 -7.80 12.87
C GLU A 55 -9.13 -8.28 12.97
N THR A 56 -8.86 -9.54 12.61
CA THR A 56 -7.55 -10.20 12.79
C THR A 56 -6.65 -10.12 11.56
N GLY A 57 -7.22 -10.03 10.35
CA GLY A 57 -6.47 -10.10 9.10
C GLY A 57 -5.85 -11.48 8.80
N ASP A 58 -6.37 -12.55 9.39
CA ASP A 58 -5.90 -13.93 9.15
C ASP A 58 -6.17 -14.35 7.68
N PRO A 59 -5.12 -14.69 6.89
CA PRO A 59 -5.28 -15.14 5.52
C PRO A 59 -5.98 -16.50 5.38
N ASN A 60 -6.09 -17.29 6.46
CA ASN A 60 -6.81 -18.56 6.49
C ASN A 60 -8.24 -18.43 7.03
N ALA A 61 -8.71 -17.22 7.34
CA ALA A 61 -10.06 -17.02 7.90
C ALA A 61 -11.18 -17.60 7.01
N SER A 62 -10.97 -17.65 5.69
CA SER A 62 -11.93 -18.26 4.76
C SER A 62 -12.07 -19.78 4.94
N ARG A 63 -11.08 -20.44 5.54
CA ARG A 63 -11.05 -21.91 5.71
C ARG A 63 -11.86 -22.40 6.91
N THR A 64 -12.20 -21.50 7.83
CA THR A 64 -12.98 -21.82 9.04
C THR A 64 -14.41 -21.30 8.96
N ILE A 65 -14.82 -20.72 7.81
CA ILE A 65 -16.20 -20.24 7.60
C ILE A 65 -17.22 -21.34 7.83
N ASP A 66 -16.95 -22.55 7.33
CA ASP A 66 -17.87 -23.66 7.48
C ASP A 66 -18.06 -24.05 8.96
N ASP A 67 -16.99 -24.04 9.75
CA ASP A 67 -17.07 -24.32 11.20
C ASP A 67 -17.80 -23.21 11.96
N VAL A 68 -17.64 -21.94 11.56
CA VAL A 68 -18.33 -20.81 12.18
C VAL A 68 -19.82 -20.79 11.83
N VAL A 69 -20.19 -21.11 10.58
CA VAL A 69 -21.58 -21.05 10.08
C VAL A 69 -22.36 -22.32 10.40
N TYR A 70 -21.70 -23.49 10.33
CA TYR A 70 -22.35 -24.79 10.46
C TYR A 70 -21.90 -25.60 11.68
N GLY A 71 -20.81 -25.23 12.35
CA GLY A 71 -20.26 -25.97 13.50
C GLY A 71 -21.02 -25.76 14.81
N GLN A 72 -21.95 -24.79 14.88
CA GLN A 72 -22.87 -24.63 16.01
C GLN A 72 -24.11 -25.53 15.80
N LYS A 73 -23.89 -26.84 15.88
CA LYS A 73 -24.95 -27.82 16.15
C LYS A 73 -24.49 -28.68 17.32
N ASP A 74 -24.58 -28.10 18.50
CA ASP A 74 -24.97 -28.70 19.79
C ASP A 74 -24.86 -27.65 20.90
#